data_AF-A0A127Q8W7-F1
#
_entry.id   AF-A0A127Q8W7-F1
#
_cell.length_a   1.000
_cell.length_b   1.000
_cell.length_c   1.000
_cell.angle_alpha   90.00
_cell.angle_beta   90.00
_cell.angle_gamma   90.00
#
_symmetry.space_group_name_H-M   'P 1'
#
loop_
_entity.id
_entity.type
_entity.pdbx_description
1 polymer ?
#
loop_
_entity_poly.entity_id
_entity_poly.type
_entity_poly.pdbx_seq_one_letter_code
_entity_poly.pdbx_strand_id
1 'polypeptide(L)' 'MSSEDIDLVEWCQQAQIEARRQTELFSSGGVKAILQMPDGTTQDITAGVIKHQTENMAVFERLISALK' A
#
# COMPACT_ATOMS: atom_id res chain seq x y z
N MET A 1 -20.09 17.71 1.04
CA MET A 1 -19.34 16.65 0.36
C MET A 1 -20.10 16.29 -0.91
N SER A 2 -19.47 16.41 -2.07
CA SER A 2 -20.06 15.99 -3.34
C SER A 2 -20.11 14.46 -3.44
N SER A 3 -20.84 13.91 -4.43
CA SER A 3 -20.79 12.46 -4.69
C SER A 3 -19.39 11.99 -5.06
N GLU A 4 -18.64 12.82 -5.79
CA GLU A 4 -17.24 12.55 -6.15
C GLU A 4 -16.34 12.51 -4.91
N ASP A 5 -16.55 13.39 -3.93
CA ASP A 5 -15.80 13.35 -2.67
C ASP A 5 -16.10 12.08 -1.86
N ILE A 6 -17.35 11.61 -1.86
CA ILE A 6 -17.74 10.35 -1.20
C ILE A 6 -17.03 9.17 -1.87
N ASP A 7 -17.11 9.07 -3.20
CA ASP A 7 -16.48 7.99 -3.97
C ASP A 7 -14.96 7.99 -3.78
N LEU A 8 -14.32 9.17 -3.73
CA LEU A 8 -12.88 9.30 -3.47
C LEU A 8 -12.51 8.87 -2.04
N VAL A 9 -13.33 9.21 -1.04
CA VAL A 9 -13.11 8.76 0.34
C VAL A 9 -13.20 7.23 0.42
N GLU A 10 -14.20 6.62 -0.21
CA GLU A 10 -14.34 5.16 -0.24
C GLU A 10 -13.16 4.49 -0.94
N TRP A 11 -12.73 5.02 -2.09
CA TRP A 11 -11.56 4.52 -2.79
C TRP A 11 -10.29 4.61 -1.95
N CYS A 12 -10.05 5.75 -1.29
CA CYS A 12 -8.89 5.91 -0.39
C CYS A 12 -8.93 4.93 0.79
N GLN A 13 -10.11 4.66 1.35
CA GLN A 13 -10.25 3.69 2.44
C GLN A 13 -9.90 2.27 1.99
N GLN A 14 -10.38 1.84 0.82
CA GLN A 14 -10.04 0.52 0.26
C GLN A 14 -8.53 0.40 -0.01
N ALA A 15 -7.93 1.45 -0.57
CA ALA A 15 -6.49 1.49 -0.82
C ALA A 15 -5.67 1.41 0.47
N GLN A 16 -6.12 2.09 1.54
CA GLN A 16 -5.48 2.01 2.86
C GLN A 16 -5.59 0.61 3.49
N ILE A 17 -6.75 -0.04 3.36
CA ILE A 17 -6.96 -1.42 3.85
C ILE A 17 -6.00 -2.39 3.14
N GLU A 18 -5.88 -2.28 1.82
CA GLU A 18 -4.98 -3.16 1.06
C GLU A 18 -3.51 -2.89 1.39
N ALA A 19 -3.10 -1.62 1.52
CA ALA A 19 -1.74 -1.27 1.92
C ALA A 19 -1.38 -1.84 3.31
N ARG A 20 -2.33 -1.82 4.26
CA ARG A 20 -2.17 -2.46 5.56
C ARG A 20 -2.02 -3.97 5.44
N ARG A 21 -2.91 -4.63 4.68
CA ARG A 21 -2.86 -6.09 4.45
C ARG A 21 -1.53 -6.52 3.86
N GLN A 22 -1.01 -5.78 2.88
CA GLN A 22 0.29 -6.06 2.28
C GLN A 22 1.44 -5.85 3.27
N THR A 23 1.39 -4.80 4.08
CA THR A 23 2.40 -4.57 5.14
C THR A 23 2.46 -5.74 6.12
N GLU A 24 1.31 -6.25 6.56
CA GLU A 24 1.24 -7.42 7.45
C GLU A 24 1.75 -8.69 6.76
N LEU A 25 1.37 -8.91 5.50
CA LEU A 25 1.78 -10.07 4.70
C LEU A 25 3.30 -10.14 4.53
N PHE A 26 3.93 -9.03 4.16
CA PHE A 26 5.37 -8.95 3.88
C PHE A 26 6.24 -8.77 5.14
N SER A 27 5.64 -8.45 6.30
CA SER A 27 6.33 -8.39 7.58
C SER A 27 6.22 -9.71 8.35
N SER A 28 5.31 -9.80 9.32
CA SER A 28 5.09 -10.98 10.16
C SER A 28 4.44 -12.16 9.42
N GLY A 29 3.83 -11.92 8.26
CA GLY A 29 3.22 -12.95 7.44
C GLY A 29 4.23 -13.88 6.73
N GLY A 30 5.52 -13.56 6.77
CA GLY A 30 6.58 -14.42 6.25
C GLY A 30 6.68 -14.46 4.72
N VAL A 31 5.95 -13.60 4.00
CA VAL A 31 6.02 -13.50 2.55
C VAL A 31 7.20 -12.60 2.15
N LYS A 32 7.93 -13.02 1.12
CA LYS A 32 8.98 -12.22 0.50
C LYS A 32 8.53 -11.68 -0.85
N ALA A 33 8.92 -10.44 -1.14
CA ALA A 33 8.82 -9.88 -2.48
C ALA A 33 10.17 -10.03 -3.18
N ILE A 34 10.20 -10.85 -4.22
CA ILE A 34 11.41 -11.11 -5.02
C ILE A 34 11.19 -10.55 -6.42
N LEU A 35 12.06 -9.65 -6.84
CA LEU A 35 12.12 -9.15 -8.21
C LEU A 35 13.04 -10.07 -9.02
N GLN A 36 12.52 -10.64 -10.10
CA GLN A 36 13.33 -11.39 -11.06
C GLN A 36 13.80 -10.46 -12.17
N MET A 37 15.12 -10.41 -12.37
CA MET A 37 15.76 -9.59 -13.38
C MET A 37 15.80 -10.31 -14.74
N PRO A 38 15.91 -9.58 -15.86
CA PRO A 38 16.00 -10.20 -17.19
C PRO A 38 17.21 -11.12 -17.39
N ASP A 39 18.29 -10.91 -16.63
CA ASP A 39 19.50 -11.75 -16.64
C ASP A 39 19.36 -13.04 -15.80
N GLY A 40 18.18 -13.27 -15.21
CA GLY A 40 17.87 -14.43 -14.38
C GLY A 40 18.26 -14.29 -12.92
N THR A 41 18.90 -13.18 -12.51
CA THR A 41 19.17 -12.91 -11.09
C THR A 41 17.90 -12.51 -10.35
N THR A 42 17.95 -12.58 -9.02
CA THR A 42 16.84 -12.20 -8.15
C THR A 42 17.28 -11.16 -7.12
N GLN A 43 16.36 -10.27 -6.78
CA GLN A 43 16.55 -9.25 -5.75
C GLN A 43 15.43 -9.32 -4.73
N ASP A 44 15.77 -9.42 -3.44
CA ASP A 44 14.80 -9.28 -2.35
C ASP A 44 14.46 -7.79 -2.20
N ILE A 45 13.20 -7.45 -2.49
CA ILE A 45 12.65 -6.09 -2.41
C ILE A 45 11.64 -5.94 -1.27
N THR A 46 11.54 -6.93 -0.38
CA THR A 46 10.52 -6.98 0.69
C THR A 46 10.51 -5.71 1.54
N ALA A 47 11.70 -5.24 1.94
CA ALA A 47 11.82 -4.00 2.71
C ALA A 47 11.32 -2.77 1.94
N GLY A 48 11.55 -2.73 0.62
CA GLY A 48 11.05 -1.67 -0.26
C GLY A 48 9.52 -1.68 -0.37
N VAL A 49 8.92 -2.87 -0.48
CA VAL A 49 7.47 -3.03 -0.51
C VAL A 49 6.84 -2.58 0.82
N ILE A 50 7.38 -3.02 1.96
CA ILE A 50 6.87 -2.61 3.28
C ILE A 50 6.92 -1.09 3.45
N LYS A 51 8.07 -0.48 3.09
CA LYS A 51 8.22 0.97 3.16
C LYS A 51 7.19 1.68 2.30
N HIS A 52 7.04 1.27 1.04
CA HIS A 52 6.09 1.89 0.11
C HIS A 52 4.64 1.77 0.60
N GLN A 53 4.24 0.60 1.13
CA GLN A 53 2.89 0.43 1.65
C GLN A 53 2.63 1.24 2.92
N THR A 54 3.63 1.37 3.78
CA THR A 54 3.56 2.26 4.96
C THR A 54 3.36 3.71 4.55
N GLU A 55 4.09 4.17 3.52
CA GLU A 55 3.95 5.51 2.96
C GLU A 55 2.56 5.72 2.33
N ASN A 56 2.05 4.74 1.57
CA ASN A 56 0.71 4.78 0.99
C ASN A 56 -0.37 4.88 2.06
N MET A 57 -0.28 4.10 3.15
CA MET A 57 -1.25 4.18 4.25
C MET A 57 -1.35 5.61 4.81
N ALA A 58 -0.21 6.27 5.01
CA ALA A 58 -0.14 7.64 5.53
C ALA A 58 -0.65 8.68 4.51
N VAL A 59 -0.43 8.46 3.20
CA VAL A 59 -1.00 9.32 2.15
C VAL A 59 -2.52 9.19 2.12
N PHE A 60 -3.07 7.97 2.10
CA PHE A 60 -4.51 7.78 2.06
C PHE A 60 -5.21 8.26 3.33
N GLU A 61 -4.57 8.13 4.49
CA GLU A 61 -5.08 8.73 5.73
C GLU A 61 -5.24 10.25 5.59
N ARG A 62 -4.21 10.93 5.08
CA ARG A 62 -4.25 12.38 4.85
C ARG A 62 -5.31 12.78 3.82
N LEU A 63 -5.48 12.01 2.75
CA LEU A 63 -6.50 12.27 1.73
C LEU A 63 -7.92 12.11 2.30
N ILE A 64 -8.17 11.03 3.04
CA ILE A 64 -9.46 10.81 3.74
C ILE A 64 -9.76 11.96 4.69
N SER A 65 -8.76 12.44 5.45
CA SER A 65 -8.93 13.57 6.36
C SER A 65 -9.18 14.90 5.64
N ALA A 66 -8.63 15.10 4.44
CA ALA A 66 -8.82 16.33 3.67
C ALA A 66 -10.15 16.38 2.92
N LEU A 67 -10.75 15.22 2.62
CA LEU A 67 -12.01 15.09 1.88
C LEU A 67 -13.25 15.04 2.79
N LYS A 68 -13.07 14.78 4.10
CA LYS A 68 -14.11 14.80 5.13
C LYS A 68 -14.37 16.21 5.65
#